data_AF-A0A1H1AT45-F1
#
_entry.id   AF-A0A1H1AT45-F1
#
_cell.length_a   1.000
_cell.length_b   1.000
_cell.length_c   1.000
_cell.angle_alpha   90.00
_cell.angle_beta   90.00
_cell.angle_gamma   90.00
#
_symmetry.space_group_name_H-M   'P 1'
#
loop_
_entity.id
_entity.type
_entity.pdbx_description
1 polymer ?
#
loop_
_entity_poly.entity_id
_entity_poly.type
_entity_poly.pdbx_seq_one_letter_code
_entity_poly.pdbx_strand_id
1 'polypeptide(L)'
;MDYNQAQERVNQLKKFYKSLTWFAIISIFLFFNDIFKNGKFELTFFNGSIILTIWGIILTVKAVKLFILNSDWEQKVLNEELKKTKQPIDFKS
;
A
#
# COMPACT_ATOMS: atom_id res chain seq x y z
N MET A 1 2.20 19.36 -17.80
CA MET A 1 1.82 19.66 -16.40
C MET A 1 0.54 18.88 -16.14
N ASP A 2 0.66 17.68 -15.61
CA ASP A 2 -0.38 16.65 -15.73
C ASP A 2 -1.29 16.62 -14.50
N TYR A 3 -2.19 17.61 -14.43
CA TYR A 3 -3.17 17.74 -13.34
C TYR A 3 -4.08 16.51 -13.21
N ASN A 4 -4.34 15.80 -14.32
CA ASN A 4 -5.15 14.58 -14.33
C ASN A 4 -4.49 13.46 -13.51
N GLN A 5 -3.16 13.34 -13.58
CA GLN A 5 -2.42 12.32 -12.84
C GLN A 5 -2.51 12.52 -11.31
N ALA A 6 -2.41 13.76 -10.85
CA ALA A 6 -2.53 14.07 -9.42
C ALA A 6 -3.94 13.80 -8.89
N GLN A 7 -4.98 14.11 -9.66
CA GLN A 7 -6.36 13.90 -9.27
C GLN A 7 -6.73 12.41 -9.18
N GLU A 8 -6.23 11.60 -10.12
CA GLU A 8 -6.44 10.16 -10.13
C GLU A 8 -5.76 9.49 -8.91
N ARG A 9 -4.58 9.96 -8.53
CA ARG A 9 -3.85 9.53 -7.32
C ARG A 9 -4.60 9.82 -6.03
N VAL A 10 -5.14 11.03 -5.88
CA VAL A 10 -5.94 11.40 -4.70
C VAL A 10 -7.19 10.53 -4.60
N ASN A 11 -7.81 10.19 -5.74
CA ASN A 11 -8.96 9.30 -5.76
C ASN A 11 -8.61 7.87 -5.34
N GLN A 12 -7.46 7.34 -5.79
CA GLN A 12 -6.96 6.03 -5.35
C GLN A 12 -6.62 6.04 -3.85
N LEU A 13 -5.99 7.10 -3.35
CA LEU A 13 -5.68 7.29 -1.94
C LEU A 13 -6.95 7.35 -1.07
N LYS A 14 -7.98 8.07 -1.51
CA LYS A 14 -9.30 8.10 -0.84
C LYS A 14 -9.92 6.70 -0.75
N LYS A 15 -9.89 5.93 -1.85
CA LYS A 15 -10.40 4.55 -1.87
C LYS A 15 -9.61 3.63 -0.94
N PHE A 16 -8.29 3.77 -0.90
CA PHE A 16 -7.43 3.03 0.02
C PHE A 16 -7.75 3.36 1.48
N TYR A 17 -7.81 4.66 1.83
CA TYR A 17 -8.16 5.10 3.18
C TYR A 17 -9.51 4.56 3.62
N LYS A 18 -10.53 4.60 2.74
CA LYS A 18 -11.85 4.00 3.05
C LYS A 18 -11.74 2.53 3.41
N SER A 19 -10.95 1.74 2.68
CA SER A 19 -10.73 0.32 2.99
C SER A 19 -9.94 0.10 4.29
N LEU A 20 -8.94 0.95 4.56
CA LEU A 20 -8.13 0.89 5.77
C LEU A 20 -8.95 1.27 7.02
N THR A 21 -9.79 2.30 6.93
CA THR A 21 -10.69 2.69 8.01
C THR A 21 -11.66 1.56 8.34
N TRP A 22 -12.23 0.90 7.33
CA TRP A 22 -13.13 -0.23 7.56
C TRP A 22 -12.42 -1.41 8.22
N PHE A 23 -11.19 -1.71 7.79
CA PHE A 23 -10.34 -2.71 8.42
C PHE A 23 -10.04 -2.38 9.88
N ALA A 24 -9.71 -1.12 10.19
CA ALA A 24 -9.44 -0.67 11.54
C ALA A 24 -10.67 -0.82 12.45
N ILE A 25 -11.86 -0.43 11.96
CA ILE A 25 -13.12 -0.59 12.71
C ILE A 25 -13.39 -2.06 13.02
N ILE A 26 -13.30 -2.94 12.01
CA ILE A 26 -13.53 -4.39 12.20
C ILE A 26 -12.50 -4.99 13.16
N SER A 27 -11.22 -4.61 13.00
CA SER A 27 -10.14 -5.09 13.87
C SER A 27 -10.39 -4.70 15.32
N ILE A 28 -10.74 -3.43 15.58
CA ILE A 28 -11.08 -2.95 16.93
C ILE A 28 -12.29 -3.71 17.49
N PHE A 29 -13.35 -3.88 16.70
CA PHE A 29 -14.54 -4.61 17.15
C PHE A 29 -14.24 -6.05 17.55
N LEU A 30 -13.43 -6.76 16.75
CA LEU A 30 -13.01 -8.13 17.05
C LEU A 30 -12.11 -8.19 18.29
N PHE A 31 -11.18 -7.25 18.43
CA PHE A 31 -10.30 -7.15 19.59
C PHE A 31 -11.08 -6.90 20.89
N PHE A 32 -12.03 -5.97 20.85
CA PHE A 32 -12.91 -5.67 22.00
C PHE A 32 -13.75 -6.89 22.37
N ASN A 33 -14.36 -7.55 21.38
CA ASN A 33 -15.17 -8.73 21.62
C ASN A 33 -14.35 -9.87 22.26
N ASP A 34 -13.11 -10.09 21.80
CA ASP A 34 -12.25 -11.14 22.35
C ASP A 34 -11.79 -10.82 23.79
N ILE A 35 -11.40 -9.56 24.05
CA ILE A 35 -11.01 -9.09 25.40
C ILE A 35 -12.15 -9.26 26.41
N PHE A 36 -13.38 -8.89 26.05
CA PHE A 36 -14.52 -8.97 26.96
C PHE A 36 -15.01 -10.41 27.22
N LYS A 37 -14.85 -11.32 26.25
CA LYS A 37 -15.42 -12.67 26.33
C LYS A 37 -14.47 -13.69 26.93
N ASN A 38 -13.17 -13.61 26.61
CA ASN A 38 -12.22 -14.67 26.92
C ASN A 38 -11.17 -14.28 27.96
N GLY A 39 -10.97 -12.98 28.25
CA GLY A 39 -9.97 -12.50 29.24
C GLY A 39 -8.53 -12.95 28.95
N LYS A 40 -8.28 -13.57 27.79
CA LYS A 40 -7.03 -14.17 27.35
C LYS A 40 -6.86 -13.86 25.87
N PHE A 41 -5.68 -13.38 25.50
CA PHE A 41 -5.23 -13.27 24.11
C PHE A 41 -4.93 -14.67 23.56
N GLU A 42 -5.96 -15.50 23.41
CA GLU A 42 -5.81 -16.69 22.60
C GLU A 42 -5.89 -16.24 21.13
N LEU A 43 -4.71 -15.95 20.57
CA LEU A 43 -4.43 -15.86 19.13
C LEU A 43 -4.71 -17.22 18.48
N THR A 44 -5.95 -17.69 18.59
CA THR A 44 -6.39 -18.93 17.98
C THR A 44 -6.53 -18.62 16.50
N PHE A 45 -5.40 -18.80 15.81
CA PHE A 45 -5.20 -18.65 14.36
C PHE A 45 -6.27 -19.35 13.52
N PHE A 46 -7.04 -20.27 14.12
CA PHE A 46 -7.86 -21.23 13.39
C PHE A 46 -9.23 -20.74 12.92
N ASN A 47 -9.91 -19.77 13.57
CA ASN A 47 -11.32 -19.48 13.19
C ASN A 47 -11.68 -18.02 12.84
N GLY A 48 -10.87 -17.01 13.18
CA GLY A 48 -11.24 -15.60 12.92
C GLY A 48 -10.09 -14.64 12.64
N SER A 49 -8.88 -14.93 13.15
CA SER A 49 -7.71 -14.07 12.95
C SER A 49 -7.10 -14.18 11.54
N ILE A 50 -7.15 -15.36 10.91
CA ILE A 50 -6.50 -15.60 9.60
C ILE A 50 -7.02 -14.66 8.49
N ILE A 51 -8.33 -14.37 8.50
CA ILE A 51 -8.95 -13.47 7.53
C ILE A 51 -8.42 -12.05 7.72
N LEU A 52 -8.33 -11.58 8.96
CA LEU A 52 -7.78 -10.26 9.28
C LEU A 52 -6.30 -10.17 8.91
N THR A 53 -5.51 -11.22 9.16
CA THR A 53 -4.10 -11.26 8.81
C THR A 53 -3.92 -11.14 7.30
N ILE A 54 -4.65 -11.94 6.51
CA ILE A 54 -4.60 -11.88 5.04
C ILE A 54 -5.05 -10.50 4.54
N TRP A 55 -6.14 -9.97 5.08
CA TRP A 55 -6.65 -8.66 4.70
C TRP A 55 -5.68 -7.52 5.05
N GLY A 56 -5.02 -7.63 6.21
CA GLY A 56 -3.96 -6.72 6.65
C GLY A 56 -2.72 -6.77 5.76
N ILE A 57 -2.28 -7.97 5.33
CA ILE A 57 -1.19 -8.12 4.37
C ILE A 57 -1.53 -7.45 3.04
N ILE A 58 -2.75 -7.68 2.51
CA ILE A 58 -3.21 -7.05 1.27
C ILE A 58 -3.20 -5.51 1.39
N LEU A 59 -3.65 -4.97 2.53
CA LEU A 59 -3.61 -3.53 2.79
C LEU A 59 -2.17 -3.00 2.89
N THR A 60 -1.27 -3.75 3.50
CA THR A 60 0.15 -3.38 3.63
C THR A 60 0.82 -3.33 2.27
N VAL A 61 0.61 -4.34 1.42
CA VAL A 61 1.13 -4.34 0.04
C VAL A 61 0.56 -3.16 -0.76
N LYS A 62 -0.73 -2.87 -0.61
CA LYS A 62 -1.35 -1.68 -1.24
C LYS A 62 -0.73 -0.38 -0.73
N ALA A 63 -0.45 -0.26 0.56
CA ALA A 63 0.21 0.91 1.14
C ALA A 63 1.62 1.09 0.58
N VAL A 64 2.44 0.04 0.58
CA VAL A 64 3.78 0.07 0.00
C VAL A 64 3.73 0.48 -1.48
N LYS A 65 2.80 -0.08 -2.25
CA LYS A 65 2.62 0.29 -3.66
C LYS A 65 2.20 1.75 -3.83
N LEU A 66 1.32 2.25 -2.98
CA LEU A 66 0.77 3.61 -3.07
C LEU A 66 1.73 4.70 -2.58
N PHE A 67 2.57 4.40 -1.59
CA PHE A 67 3.48 5.36 -0.97
C PHE A 67 4.92 5.27 -1.47
N ILE A 68 5.45 4.07 -1.71
CA ILE A 68 6.88 3.86 -2.05
C ILE A 68 7.08 3.76 -3.57
N LEU A 69 6.20 3.07 -4.29
CA LEU A 69 6.36 2.81 -5.73
C LEU A 69 5.81 3.93 -6.64
N ASN A 70 5.13 4.95 -6.10
CA ASN A 70 4.13 5.72 -6.85
C ASN A 70 4.61 7.01 -7.54
N SER A 71 5.78 7.56 -7.20
CA SER A 71 6.28 8.77 -7.89
C SER A 71 7.79 8.77 -8.02
N ASP A 72 8.47 8.52 -6.92
CA ASP A 72 9.92 8.69 -6.86
C ASP A 72 10.61 7.49 -7.49
N TRP A 73 10.07 6.28 -7.28
CA TRP A 73 10.55 5.08 -7.97
C TRP A 73 10.30 5.13 -9.47
N GLU A 74 9.07 5.47 -9.91
CA GLU A 74 8.75 5.57 -11.34
C GLU A 74 9.60 6.64 -12.03
N GLN A 75 9.72 7.85 -11.47
CA GLN A 75 10.59 8.87 -12.04
C GLN A 75 12.06 8.45 -12.06
N LYS A 76 12.52 7.74 -11.02
CA LYS A 76 13.91 7.29 -10.94
C LYS A 76 14.21 6.25 -12.02
N VAL A 77 13.36 5.24 -12.18
CA VAL A 77 13.52 4.22 -13.23
C VAL A 77 13.44 4.85 -14.61
N LEU A 78 12.47 5.74 -14.84
CA LEU A 78 12.34 6.43 -16.13
C LEU A 78 13.58 7.28 -16.45
N ASN A 79 14.12 8.01 -15.47
CA ASN A 79 15.36 8.79 -15.65
C ASN A 79 16.59 7.90 -15.84
N GLU A 80 16.67 6.76 -15.16
CA GLU A 80 17.75 5.78 -15.33
C GLU A 80 17.74 5.17 -16.73
N GLU A 81 16.56 4.79 -17.25
CA GLU A 81 16.43 4.33 -18.64
C GLU A 81 16.74 5.43 -19.65
N LEU A 82 16.20 6.64 -19.45
CA LEU A 82 16.50 7.77 -20.34
C LEU A 82 18.00 8.12 -20.35
N LYS A 83 18.70 8.01 -19.22
CA LYS A 83 20.16 8.20 -19.15
C LYS A 83 20.94 7.08 -19.84
N LYS A 84 20.48 5.83 -19.75
CA LYS A 84 21.09 4.70 -20.48
C LYS A 84 20.93 4.85 -21.99
N THR A 85 19.80 5.39 -22.45
CA THR A 85 19.54 5.64 -23.88
C THR A 85 20.26 6.89 -24.39
N LYS A 86 20.56 7.86 -23.52
CA LYS A 86 21.32 9.08 -23.82
C LYS A 86 22.83 8.94 -23.52
N GLN A 87 23.43 7.78 -23.76
CA GLN A 87 24.89 7.76 -23.86
C GLN A 87 25.29 8.68 -25.02
N PRO A 88 26.13 9.71 -24.79
CA PRO A 88 26.60 10.55 -25.87
C PRO A 88 27.35 9.63 -26.84
N ILE A 89 26.87 9.60 -28.08
CA ILE A 89 27.59 8.95 -29.18
C ILE A 89 28.90 9.73 -29.29
N ASP A 90 30.00 9.16 -28.79
CA ASP A 90 31.33 9.74 -28.88
C ASP A 90 31.77 9.64 -30.34
N PHE A 91 31.50 10.70 -31.11
CA PHE A 91 32.07 10.89 -32.43
C PHE A 91 33.56 11.22 -32.23
N LYS A 92 34.36 10.18 -32.04
CA LYS A 92 35.81 10.32 -32.05
C LYS A 92 36.24 10.66 -33.49
N SER A 93 36.50 11.96 -33.69
CA SER A 93 37.10 12.53 -34.91
C SER A 93 38.58 12.22 -35.01
#